data_AF-A0AA36C0Q7-F1
#
_entry.id   AF-A0AA36C0Q7-F1
#
_cell.length_a   1.000
_cell.length_b   1.000
_cell.length_c   1.000
_cell.angle_alpha   90.00
_cell.angle_beta   90.00
_cell.angle_gamma   90.00
#
_symmetry.space_group_name_H-M   'P 1'
#
loop_
_entity.id
_entity.type
_entity.pdbx_description
1 polymer ?
#
loop_
_entity_poly.entity_id
_entity_poly.type
_entity_poly.pdbx_seq_one_letter_code
_entity_poly.pdbx_strand_id
1 'polypeptide(L)'
;MPPAPATASKGAKKASKAKTSRPAGDKKRKKKRKESYSIYIYKVMKQVHPDTGISSKAMSIMNSFVNDLFERIASESSRLAHYNKRSTISSREVQTAVRLLLPETKFFSLFVFPSWFLKLPIASSHNYKIMAKWILFCCLFVTFVCLSRAKKYRITQSGIALLNGCLTLSITTPNMKRPVVWKCGNYKYECDRTCADGPDYKVTQDGNTSTLWIRKVTKECSIWKFKDDNLNFGKIDLEIKNLSRAQKYKITQSGPAELNGNLTLSITIPDMKRPVVWKCQNYKYECDRTCANGTDYKVTHSRDTSTLWIRNVTKECSTWRFDDYNLNAADINLKIKSRK
;
A
#
# COMPACT_ATOMS: atom_id res chain seq x y z
N MET A 1 23.74 22.10 -100.66
CA MET A 1 22.62 22.08 -99.70
C MET A 1 22.93 23.05 -98.56
N PRO A 2 22.13 24.11 -98.36
CA PRO A 2 21.98 24.78 -97.06
C PRO A 2 20.93 24.00 -96.21
N PRO A 3 20.65 24.31 -94.92
CA PRO A 3 20.84 25.61 -94.24
C PRO A 3 21.42 25.60 -92.81
N ALA A 4 21.74 26.80 -92.34
CA ALA A 4 22.07 27.26 -90.98
C ALA A 4 20.82 27.24 -90.04
N PRO A 5 20.77 27.72 -88.75
CA PRO A 5 21.70 28.68 -88.07
C PRO A 5 21.87 28.60 -86.52
N ALA A 6 22.62 29.59 -85.97
CA ALA A 6 22.46 30.29 -84.68
C ALA A 6 22.85 29.58 -83.34
N THR A 7 23.46 30.20 -82.32
CA THR A 7 23.90 31.58 -82.01
C THR A 7 24.80 31.60 -80.75
N ALA A 8 25.82 32.46 -80.81
CA ALA A 8 26.34 33.42 -79.81
C ALA A 8 26.64 33.06 -78.33
N SER A 9 27.84 33.50 -77.95
CA SER A 9 28.60 33.45 -76.69
C SER A 9 28.40 34.65 -75.72
N LYS A 10 29.01 34.55 -74.51
CA LYS A 10 29.43 35.62 -73.54
C LYS A 10 28.29 36.17 -72.66
N GLY A 11 28.46 36.56 -71.39
CA GLY A 11 29.61 36.74 -70.50
C GLY A 11 29.27 37.85 -69.46
N ALA A 12 29.77 37.70 -68.23
CA ALA A 12 30.04 38.73 -67.22
C ALA A 12 28.93 39.60 -66.55
N LYS A 13 29.03 39.61 -65.21
CA LYS A 13 28.47 40.47 -64.14
C LYS A 13 28.16 41.94 -64.46
N LYS A 14 27.05 42.49 -63.91
CA LYS A 14 27.03 43.73 -63.10
C LYS A 14 25.68 43.97 -62.38
N ALA A 15 25.76 44.70 -61.27
CA ALA A 15 24.73 44.95 -60.27
C ALA A 15 23.92 46.24 -60.51
N SER A 16 22.66 46.30 -60.04
CA SER A 16 22.07 47.49 -59.37
C SER A 16 20.61 47.25 -58.92
N LYS A 17 20.28 47.81 -57.75
CA LYS A 17 19.04 47.72 -56.96
C LYS A 17 17.79 48.30 -57.65
N ALA A 18 16.63 47.71 -57.36
CA ALA A 18 15.39 48.46 -57.08
C ALA A 18 14.55 47.72 -56.03
N LYS A 19 14.09 48.48 -55.03
CA LYS A 19 13.45 48.05 -53.78
C LYS A 19 11.95 47.80 -54.00
N THR A 20 11.42 46.72 -53.44
CA THR A 20 10.01 46.66 -53.01
C THR A 20 9.99 46.31 -51.53
N SER A 21 9.50 47.27 -50.74
CA SER A 21 9.38 47.24 -49.28
C SER A 21 8.32 46.25 -48.80
N ARG A 22 8.68 45.36 -47.85
CA ARG A 22 7.74 44.69 -46.92
C ARG A 22 8.23 44.91 -45.48
N PRO A 23 7.31 45.07 -44.52
CA PRO A 23 7.57 45.79 -43.27
C PRO A 23 8.40 44.99 -42.27
N ALA A 24 8.99 45.73 -41.33
CA ALA A 24 9.76 45.23 -40.20
C ALA A 24 8.97 44.22 -39.36
N GLY A 25 9.63 43.13 -38.96
CA GLY A 25 9.09 42.18 -37.98
C GLY A 25 9.85 40.86 -37.96
N ASP A 26 10.42 40.53 -36.81
CA ASP A 26 10.85 39.20 -36.39
C ASP A 26 12.16 38.63 -36.97
N LYS A 27 13.26 39.04 -36.32
CA LYS A 27 14.41 38.14 -36.13
C LYS A 27 13.88 36.83 -35.54
N LYS A 28 13.75 35.80 -36.38
CA LYS A 28 13.41 34.41 -36.04
C LYS A 28 14.17 34.00 -34.79
N ARG A 29 13.51 34.09 -33.63
CA ARG A 29 14.08 33.77 -32.31
C ARG A 29 14.54 32.31 -32.41
N LYS A 30 15.86 32.08 -32.42
CA LYS A 30 16.43 30.72 -32.41
C LYS A 30 15.72 29.96 -31.30
N LYS A 31 14.90 28.97 -31.66
CA LYS A 31 14.18 28.13 -30.71
C LYS A 31 15.23 27.52 -29.79
N LYS A 32 15.25 27.94 -28.51
CA LYS A 32 16.14 27.35 -27.50
C LYS A 32 15.95 25.83 -27.60
N ARG A 33 17.02 25.11 -27.88
CA ARG A 33 17.04 23.65 -27.89
C ARG A 33 16.47 23.22 -26.53
N LYS A 34 15.32 22.53 -26.51
CA LYS A 34 14.83 21.90 -25.29
C LYS A 34 15.91 20.89 -24.89
N GLU A 35 16.67 21.20 -23.85
CA GLU A 35 17.57 20.24 -23.25
C GLU A 35 16.68 19.10 -22.72
N SER A 36 16.87 17.93 -23.31
CA SER A 36 16.09 16.75 -22.98
C SER A 36 17.05 15.64 -22.61
N TYR A 37 16.75 15.01 -21.49
CA TYR A 37 17.46 13.87 -20.96
C TYR A 37 17.00 12.55 -21.58
N SER A 38 16.12 12.60 -22.59
CA SER A 38 15.43 11.41 -23.08
C SER A 38 16.36 10.29 -23.55
N ILE A 39 17.42 10.63 -24.28
CA ILE A 39 18.40 9.63 -24.74
C ILE A 39 19.08 8.94 -23.54
N TYR A 40 19.37 9.70 -22.49
CA TYR A 40 20.03 9.17 -21.30
C TYR A 40 19.06 8.34 -20.45
N ILE A 41 17.82 8.78 -20.29
CA ILE A 41 16.77 8.02 -19.62
C ILE A 41 16.59 6.67 -20.32
N TYR A 42 16.54 6.66 -21.65
CA TYR A 42 16.44 5.45 -22.45
C TYR A 42 17.64 4.51 -22.27
N LYS A 43 18.87 5.04 -22.31
CA LYS A 43 20.09 4.24 -22.11
C LYS A 43 20.12 3.58 -20.73
N VAL A 44 19.80 4.34 -19.68
CA VAL A 44 19.75 3.79 -18.31
C VAL A 44 18.63 2.75 -18.20
N MET A 45 17.46 3.02 -18.79
CA MET A 45 16.34 2.07 -18.79
C MET A 45 16.72 0.74 -19.44
N LYS A 46 17.41 0.76 -20.58
CA LYS A 46 17.88 -0.46 -21.25
C LYS A 46 18.96 -1.22 -20.47
N GLN A 47 19.77 -0.53 -19.66
CA GLN A 47 20.75 -1.17 -18.79
C GLN A 47 20.10 -1.87 -17.60
N VAL A 48 19.03 -1.28 -17.03
CA VAL A 48 18.34 -1.89 -15.89
C VAL A 48 17.34 -2.96 -16.36
N HIS A 49 16.56 -2.70 -17.41
CA HIS A 49 15.53 -3.58 -17.95
C HIS A 49 15.57 -3.61 -19.48
N PRO A 50 16.29 -4.57 -20.08
CA PRO A 50 16.44 -4.64 -21.53
C PRO A 50 15.10 -4.87 -22.26
N ASP A 51 14.14 -5.54 -21.62
CA ASP A 51 12.88 -5.96 -22.25
C ASP A 51 11.71 -5.01 -21.99
N THR A 52 11.92 -3.93 -21.22
CA THR A 52 10.85 -2.98 -20.87
C THR A 52 10.95 -1.72 -21.72
N GLY A 53 9.84 -1.34 -22.36
CA GLY A 53 9.69 -0.07 -23.09
C GLY A 53 9.14 1.05 -22.23
N ILE A 54 9.52 2.30 -22.52
CA ILE A 54 8.98 3.50 -21.88
C ILE A 54 8.05 4.24 -22.84
N SER A 55 6.84 4.58 -22.39
CA SER A 55 5.91 5.37 -23.18
C SER A 55 6.35 6.83 -23.30
N SER A 56 5.94 7.53 -24.35
CA SER A 56 6.25 8.96 -24.56
C SER A 56 5.76 9.86 -23.41
N LYS A 57 4.60 9.53 -22.81
CA LYS A 57 4.05 10.23 -21.65
C LYS A 57 4.93 10.02 -20.41
N ALA A 58 5.33 8.78 -20.13
CA ALA A 58 6.26 8.48 -19.05
C ALA A 58 7.61 9.18 -19.28
N MET A 59 8.10 9.21 -20.53
CA MET A 59 9.33 9.90 -20.90
C MET A 59 9.33 11.39 -20.53
N SER A 60 8.22 12.07 -20.82
CA SER A 60 8.04 13.49 -20.50
C SER A 60 8.09 13.74 -18.99
N ILE A 61 7.41 12.87 -18.22
CA ILE A 61 7.40 12.94 -16.75
C ILE A 61 8.81 12.72 -16.19
N MET A 62 9.52 11.70 -16.67
CA MET A 62 10.90 11.41 -16.24
C MET A 62 11.86 12.56 -16.59
N ASN A 63 11.69 13.19 -17.76
CA ASN A 63 12.48 14.34 -18.16
C ASN A 63 12.25 15.55 -17.24
N SER A 64 11.00 15.83 -16.86
CA SER A 64 10.70 16.90 -15.91
C SER A 64 11.19 16.58 -14.50
N PHE A 65 11.06 15.34 -14.06
CA PHE A 65 11.56 14.88 -12.76
C PHE A 65 13.07 15.09 -12.61
N VAL A 66 13.84 14.75 -13.64
CA VAL A 66 15.29 15.00 -13.65
C VAL A 66 15.61 16.48 -13.50
N ASN A 67 14.87 17.35 -14.20
CA ASN A 67 15.12 18.79 -14.14
C ASN A 67 14.83 19.33 -12.74
N ASP A 68 13.69 18.98 -12.14
CA ASP A 68 13.33 19.37 -10.77
C ASP A 68 14.39 18.90 -9.77
N LEU A 69 14.87 17.67 -9.92
CA LEU A 69 15.91 17.16 -9.03
C LEU A 69 17.26 17.86 -9.21
N PHE A 70 17.65 18.14 -10.45
CA PHE A 70 18.89 18.88 -10.72
C PHE A 70 18.83 20.30 -10.13
N GLU A 71 17.70 20.99 -10.30
CA GLU A 71 17.48 22.33 -9.72
C GLU A 71 17.54 22.29 -8.19
N ARG A 72 16.95 21.28 -7.55
CA ARG A 72 17.02 21.10 -6.10
C ARG A 72 18.45 20.86 -5.62
N ILE A 73 19.20 19.97 -6.27
CA ILE A 73 20.60 19.70 -5.91
C ILE A 73 21.46 20.95 -6.11
N ALA A 74 21.28 21.66 -7.23
CA ALA A 74 22.03 22.87 -7.53
C ALA A 74 21.73 23.99 -6.51
N SER A 75 20.47 24.18 -6.16
CA SER A 75 20.03 25.15 -5.15
C SER A 75 20.63 24.85 -3.77
N GLU A 76 20.52 23.60 -3.33
CA GLU A 76 21.04 23.20 -2.02
C GLU A 76 22.58 23.23 -1.97
N SER A 77 23.25 22.83 -3.06
CA SER A 77 24.71 22.92 -3.18
C SER A 77 25.20 24.37 -3.17
N SER A 78 24.47 25.25 -3.84
CA SER A 78 24.75 26.69 -3.85
C SER A 78 24.63 27.28 -2.45
N ARG A 79 23.54 26.95 -1.75
CA ARG A 79 23.31 27.37 -0.36
C ARG A 79 24.43 26.90 0.57
N LEU A 80 24.87 25.65 0.44
CA LEU A 80 26.01 25.11 1.18
C LEU A 80 27.34 25.81 0.86
N ALA A 81 27.58 26.18 -0.40
CA ALA A 81 28.78 26.91 -0.81
C ALA A 81 28.79 28.32 -0.19
N HIS A 82 27.63 28.98 -0.17
CA HIS A 82 27.45 30.27 0.47
C HIS A 82 27.68 30.21 2.00
N TYR A 83 27.22 29.17 2.69
CA TYR A 83 27.52 28.97 4.12
C TYR A 83 29.04 28.85 4.36
N ASN A 84 29.75 28.17 3.47
CA ASN A 84 31.20 28.01 3.55
C ASN A 84 31.98 29.24 3.04
N LYS A 85 31.30 30.35 2.72
CA LYS A 85 31.87 31.59 2.13
C LYS A 85 32.67 31.33 0.84
N ARG A 86 32.27 30.33 0.05
CA ARG A 86 32.88 30.01 -1.23
C ARG A 86 31.97 30.45 -2.38
N SER A 87 32.55 31.13 -3.36
CA SER A 87 31.86 31.51 -4.61
C SER A 87 31.76 30.36 -5.61
N THR A 88 32.49 29.27 -5.37
CA THR A 88 32.53 28.08 -6.23
C THR A 88 31.97 26.88 -5.48
N ILE A 89 30.98 26.21 -6.09
CA ILE A 89 30.43 24.94 -5.59
C ILE A 89 31.49 23.86 -5.79
N SER A 90 31.94 23.19 -4.73
CA SER A 90 32.86 22.05 -4.80
C SER A 90 32.11 20.72 -4.68
N SER A 91 32.81 19.62 -4.93
CA SER A 91 32.23 18.28 -4.83
C SER A 91 31.69 17.95 -3.44
N ARG A 92 32.24 18.56 -2.38
CA ARG A 92 31.77 18.39 -1.00
C ARG A 92 30.36 18.97 -0.79
N GLU A 93 30.08 20.16 -1.32
CA GLU A 93 28.75 20.76 -1.22
C GLU A 93 27.72 19.95 -2.00
N VAL A 94 28.09 19.46 -3.20
CA VAL A 94 27.19 18.60 -4.00
C VAL A 94 26.90 17.27 -3.29
N GLN A 95 27.91 16.61 -2.74
CA GLN A 95 27.71 15.37 -2.00
C GLN A 95 26.81 15.57 -0.78
N THR A 96 26.99 16.69 -0.07
CA THR A 96 26.17 17.02 1.10
C THR A 96 24.74 17.35 0.68
N ALA A 97 24.54 18.14 -0.38
CA ALA A 97 23.22 18.42 -0.96
C ALA A 97 22.49 17.14 -1.38
N VAL A 98 23.19 16.21 -2.02
CA VAL A 98 22.62 14.91 -2.43
C VAL A 98 22.21 14.08 -1.21
N ARG A 99 23.01 14.07 -0.13
CA ARG A 99 22.65 13.37 1.12
C ARG A 99 21.45 14.00 1.83
N LEU A 100 21.32 15.32 1.78
CA LEU A 100 20.17 16.04 2.35
C LEU A 100 18.88 15.78 1.56
N LEU A 101 18.99 15.71 0.23
CA LEU A 101 17.83 15.59 -0.65
C LEU A 101 17.38 14.14 -0.89
N LEU A 102 18.28 13.16 -0.75
CA LEU A 102 17.98 11.73 -0.93
C LEU A 102 18.09 11.01 0.42
N PRO A 103 16.99 10.45 0.96
CA PRO A 103 16.97 9.88 2.31
C PRO A 103 18.01 8.77 2.49
N GLU A 104 18.82 8.89 3.53
CA GLU A 104 19.90 7.97 3.88
C GLU A 104 19.38 6.55 4.16
N THR A 105 19.39 5.69 3.14
CA THR A 105 19.19 4.26 3.30
C THR A 105 20.28 3.51 2.56
N LYS A 106 21.36 3.15 3.27
CA LYS A 106 22.41 2.18 2.89
C LYS A 106 22.98 2.28 1.45
N PHE A 107 22.78 3.40 0.77
CA PHE A 107 23.14 3.57 -0.64
C PHE A 107 24.65 3.75 -0.79
N PHE A 108 25.29 4.44 0.15
CA PHE A 108 26.69 4.81 0.04
C PHE A 108 27.69 3.66 0.24
N SER A 109 27.34 2.55 0.89
CA SER A 109 28.29 1.43 1.07
C SER A 109 28.54 0.62 -0.21
N LEU A 110 27.64 0.72 -1.20
CA LEU A 110 27.78 0.08 -2.51
C LEU A 110 28.31 1.03 -3.59
N PHE A 111 28.41 2.33 -3.30
CA PHE A 111 28.94 3.33 -4.21
C PHE A 111 30.28 3.87 -3.68
N VAL A 112 31.36 3.14 -3.94
CA VAL A 112 32.70 3.74 -3.96
C VAL A 112 32.73 4.67 -5.17
N PHE A 113 32.48 5.97 -4.96
CA PHE A 113 32.80 6.98 -5.97
C PHE A 113 34.29 6.85 -6.29
N PRO A 114 34.70 6.47 -7.52
CA PRO A 114 36.11 6.37 -7.85
C PRO A 114 36.80 7.71 -7.56
N SER A 115 37.95 7.69 -6.88
CA SER A 115 38.61 8.90 -6.36
C SER A 115 38.92 9.96 -7.44
N TRP A 116 39.00 9.57 -8.71
CA TRP A 116 39.18 10.47 -9.85
C TRP A 116 37.94 11.36 -10.13
N PHE A 117 36.73 10.94 -9.71
CA PHE A 117 35.48 11.68 -9.88
C PHE A 117 35.41 12.93 -8.97
N LEU A 118 36.00 12.85 -7.78
CA LEU A 118 36.07 13.94 -6.80
C LEU A 118 37.03 15.06 -7.21
N LYS A 119 37.87 14.83 -8.24
CA LYS A 119 38.92 15.76 -8.71
C LYS A 119 38.55 16.51 -9.99
N LEU A 120 37.33 16.37 -10.53
CA LEU A 120 36.95 17.05 -11.76
C LEU A 120 36.53 18.51 -11.50
N PRO A 121 37.20 19.51 -12.09
CA PRO A 121 36.79 20.91 -11.96
C PRO A 121 35.47 21.17 -12.71
N ILE A 122 34.51 21.81 -12.05
CA ILE A 122 33.13 22.06 -12.54
C ILE A 122 33.08 23.17 -13.63
N ALA A 123 34.21 23.56 -14.21
CA ALA A 123 34.32 24.75 -15.05
C ALA A 123 33.95 24.57 -16.55
N SER A 124 33.54 23.39 -17.03
CA SER A 124 33.23 23.19 -18.46
C SER A 124 31.83 22.65 -18.74
N SER A 125 31.24 23.13 -19.84
CA SER A 125 29.97 22.69 -20.42
C SER A 125 29.89 21.17 -20.72
N HIS A 126 31.02 20.46 -20.67
CA HIS A 126 31.02 19.00 -20.78
C HIS A 126 30.72 18.31 -19.45
N ASN A 127 31.08 18.93 -18.33
CA ASN A 127 31.01 18.34 -16.99
C ASN A 127 29.57 18.35 -16.44
N TYR A 128 28.73 19.34 -16.79
CA TYR A 128 27.30 19.29 -16.42
C TYR A 128 26.56 18.14 -17.11
N LYS A 129 26.96 17.75 -18.32
CA LYS A 129 26.37 16.60 -19.03
C LYS A 129 26.75 15.28 -18.38
N ILE A 130 27.96 15.18 -17.84
CA ILE A 130 28.45 13.99 -17.13
C ILE A 130 27.81 13.90 -15.75
N MET A 131 27.71 15.01 -15.02
CA MET A 131 26.97 15.11 -13.75
C MET A 131 25.50 14.80 -13.95
N ALA A 132 24.85 15.37 -14.96
CA ALA A 132 23.44 15.09 -15.26
C ALA A 132 23.22 13.64 -15.72
N LYS A 133 24.17 13.02 -16.44
CA LYS A 133 24.14 11.57 -16.76
C LYS A 133 24.19 10.70 -15.49
N TRP A 134 25.01 11.06 -14.52
CA TRP A 134 25.15 10.32 -13.26
C TRP A 134 24.00 10.57 -12.28
N ILE A 135 23.48 11.80 -12.21
CA ILE A 135 22.27 12.12 -11.46
C ILE A 135 21.08 11.38 -12.09
N LEU A 136 20.96 11.37 -13.42
CA LEU A 136 19.98 10.51 -14.09
C LEU A 136 20.17 9.05 -13.73
N PHE A 137 21.39 8.55 -13.80
CA PHE A 137 21.68 7.15 -13.53
C PHE A 137 21.33 6.80 -12.10
N CYS A 138 21.75 7.58 -11.11
CA CYS A 138 21.39 7.38 -9.71
C CYS A 138 19.88 7.52 -9.48
N CYS A 139 19.20 8.46 -10.11
CA CYS A 139 17.78 8.70 -9.81
C CYS A 139 16.86 7.76 -10.56
N LEU A 140 17.21 7.38 -11.78
CA LEU A 140 16.60 6.28 -12.49
C LEU A 140 16.92 4.98 -11.77
N PHE A 141 18.15 4.70 -11.37
CA PHE A 141 18.50 3.49 -10.62
C PHE A 141 17.84 3.44 -9.24
N VAL A 142 17.68 4.55 -8.51
CA VAL A 142 16.95 4.59 -7.22
C VAL A 142 15.46 4.38 -7.43
N THR A 143 14.83 5.14 -8.33
CA THR A 143 13.40 4.96 -8.65
C THR A 143 13.14 3.55 -9.17
N PHE A 144 14.04 3.04 -10.01
CA PHE A 144 13.93 1.77 -10.67
C PHE A 144 14.27 0.57 -9.75
N VAL A 145 15.30 0.65 -8.90
CA VAL A 145 15.60 -0.37 -7.85
C VAL A 145 14.50 -0.40 -6.79
N CYS A 146 13.93 0.76 -6.45
CA CYS A 146 12.74 0.82 -5.58
C CYS A 146 11.51 0.20 -6.26
N LEU A 147 11.33 0.38 -7.58
CA LEU A 147 10.24 -0.25 -8.33
C LEU A 147 10.48 -1.76 -8.60
N SER A 148 11.74 -2.20 -8.76
CA SER A 148 12.07 -3.59 -9.09
C SER A 148 12.17 -4.52 -7.88
N ARG A 149 12.31 -3.97 -6.67
CA ARG A 149 12.21 -4.74 -5.42
C ARG A 149 10.80 -4.79 -4.83
N ALA A 150 9.91 -3.89 -5.22
CA ALA A 150 8.55 -3.84 -4.70
C ALA A 150 7.74 -5.04 -5.19
N LYS A 151 7.76 -6.12 -4.41
CA LYS A 151 6.97 -7.32 -4.67
C LYS A 151 5.62 -7.19 -3.97
N LYS A 152 4.56 -7.45 -4.75
CA LYS A 152 3.19 -7.47 -4.24
C LYS A 152 2.89 -8.84 -3.65
N TYR A 153 2.48 -8.90 -2.40
CA TYR A 153 2.06 -10.11 -1.72
C TYR A 153 0.56 -10.09 -1.41
N ARG A 154 -0.04 -11.28 -1.39
CA ARG A 154 -1.45 -11.44 -1.05
C ARG A 154 -1.58 -11.47 0.47
N ILE A 155 -2.49 -10.64 0.99
CA ILE A 155 -2.91 -10.71 2.40
C ILE A 155 -4.01 -11.76 2.48
N THR A 156 -3.96 -12.60 3.50
CA THR A 156 -4.98 -13.59 3.83
C THR A 156 -5.80 -13.14 5.02
N GLN A 157 -7.07 -13.55 5.07
CA GLN A 157 -7.98 -13.26 6.18
C GLN A 157 -8.47 -14.56 6.81
N SER A 158 -8.69 -14.56 8.13
CA SER A 158 -9.10 -15.76 8.88
C SER A 158 -10.51 -16.26 8.58
N GLY A 159 -11.36 -15.44 7.97
CA GLY A 159 -12.76 -15.76 7.68
C GLY A 159 -13.50 -14.62 6.98
N ILE A 160 -14.83 -14.69 6.97
CA ILE A 160 -15.69 -13.67 6.36
C ILE A 160 -15.59 -12.37 7.16
N ALA A 161 -15.37 -11.23 6.49
CA ALA A 161 -15.39 -9.92 7.10
C ALA A 161 -16.85 -9.52 7.44
N LEU A 162 -17.20 -9.53 8.72
CA LEU A 162 -18.53 -9.14 9.20
C LEU A 162 -18.47 -7.74 9.81
N LEU A 163 -19.48 -6.91 9.54
CA LEU A 163 -19.60 -5.61 10.20
C LEU A 163 -19.67 -5.80 11.72
N ASN A 164 -18.83 -5.07 12.46
CA ASN A 164 -18.64 -5.19 13.91
C ASN A 164 -18.14 -6.56 14.40
N GLY A 165 -17.70 -7.44 13.50
CA GLY A 165 -17.09 -8.72 13.85
C GLY A 165 -15.58 -8.62 14.04
N CYS A 166 -15.00 -9.67 14.62
CA CYS A 166 -13.57 -9.86 14.75
C CYS A 166 -12.98 -10.44 13.46
N LEU A 167 -11.81 -9.96 13.04
CA LEU A 167 -11.11 -10.42 11.85
C LEU A 167 -9.61 -10.40 12.07
N THR A 168 -8.90 -11.43 11.57
CA THR A 168 -7.44 -11.43 11.56
C THR A 168 -6.94 -11.40 10.14
N LEU A 169 -6.05 -10.45 9.84
CA LEU A 169 -5.33 -10.35 8.58
C LEU A 169 -3.90 -10.88 8.78
N SER A 170 -3.40 -11.65 7.83
CA SER A 170 -2.03 -12.17 7.86
C SER A 170 -1.37 -12.02 6.52
N ILE A 171 -0.06 -11.82 6.54
CA ILE A 171 0.77 -11.76 5.34
C ILE A 171 2.13 -12.39 5.65
N THR A 172 2.60 -13.22 4.73
CA THR A 172 3.89 -13.87 4.82
C THR A 172 4.74 -13.42 3.64
N THR A 173 5.89 -12.83 3.92
CA THR A 173 6.85 -12.39 2.90
C THR A 173 8.23 -12.95 3.23
N PRO A 174 9.03 -13.37 2.22
CA PRO A 174 10.38 -13.86 2.46
C PRO A 174 11.28 -12.73 2.96
N ASN A 175 12.07 -13.02 4.00
CA ASN A 175 13.01 -12.08 4.61
C ASN A 175 12.32 -10.78 5.07
N MET A 176 11.15 -10.88 5.70
CA MET A 176 10.38 -9.72 6.16
C MET A 176 11.22 -8.88 7.13
N LYS A 177 11.29 -7.57 6.90
CA LYS A 177 12.15 -6.68 7.66
C LYS A 177 11.35 -5.56 8.34
N ARG A 178 11.60 -5.38 9.64
CA ARG A 178 11.01 -4.33 10.46
C ARG A 178 11.54 -2.95 10.05
N PRO A 179 10.72 -1.88 10.12
CA PRO A 179 9.34 -1.88 10.61
C PRO A 179 8.34 -2.44 9.61
N VAL A 180 7.36 -3.21 10.11
CA VAL A 180 6.18 -3.59 9.34
C VAL A 180 5.04 -2.64 9.65
N VAL A 181 4.27 -2.27 8.63
CA VAL A 181 3.23 -1.25 8.73
C VAL A 181 1.96 -1.75 8.08
N TRP A 182 0.90 -1.82 8.88
CA TRP A 182 -0.47 -1.97 8.41
C TRP A 182 -1.14 -0.60 8.35
N LYS A 183 -1.89 -0.36 7.28
CA LYS A 183 -2.57 0.92 7.06
C LYS A 183 -3.99 0.70 6.56
N CYS A 184 -4.93 1.38 7.21
CA CYS A 184 -6.30 1.58 6.74
C CYS A 184 -6.55 3.09 6.67
N GLY A 185 -6.90 3.63 5.50
CA GLY A 185 -7.17 5.06 5.36
C GLY A 185 -6.01 5.92 5.90
N ASN A 186 -6.27 6.67 6.98
CA ASN A 186 -5.28 7.47 7.71
C ASN A 186 -4.69 6.76 8.94
N TYR A 187 -5.30 5.66 9.40
CA TYR A 187 -4.83 4.89 10.54
C TYR A 187 -3.62 4.03 10.17
N LYS A 188 -2.60 4.05 11.01
CA LYS A 188 -1.32 3.34 10.83
C LYS A 188 -1.04 2.51 12.08
N TYR A 189 -0.70 1.24 11.87
CA TYR A 189 -0.40 0.27 12.92
C TYR A 189 0.96 -0.35 12.62
N GLU A 190 1.95 0.01 13.42
CA GLU A 190 3.35 -0.31 13.16
C GLU A 190 3.85 -1.40 14.11
N CYS A 191 4.77 -2.22 13.62
CA CYS A 191 5.62 -3.00 14.48
C CYS A 191 7.07 -2.80 14.06
N ASP A 192 7.77 -1.99 14.84
CA ASP A 192 9.20 -1.72 14.73
C ASP A 192 9.97 -2.57 15.77
N ARG A 193 10.29 -2.02 16.94
CA ARG A 193 10.76 -2.72 18.15
C ARG A 193 9.57 -3.22 18.98
N THR A 194 8.53 -2.40 19.11
CA THR A 194 7.30 -2.72 19.85
C THR A 194 6.13 -2.74 18.87
N CYS A 195 5.40 -3.85 18.83
CA CYS A 195 4.22 -3.92 17.98
C CYS A 195 3.07 -3.11 18.60
N ALA A 196 2.29 -2.45 17.73
CA ALA A 196 1.09 -1.76 18.13
C ALA A 196 0.09 -2.72 18.78
N ASP A 197 -0.29 -2.44 20.03
CA ASP A 197 -1.23 -3.23 20.84
C ASP A 197 -2.24 -2.26 21.47
N GLY A 198 -3.50 -2.42 21.11
CA GLY A 198 -4.60 -1.54 21.52
C GLY A 198 -5.86 -2.34 21.88
N PRO A 199 -6.89 -1.69 22.44
CA PRO A 199 -8.11 -2.37 22.90
C PRO A 199 -8.92 -3.03 21.78
N ASP A 200 -8.77 -2.55 20.54
CA ASP A 200 -9.53 -2.98 19.38
C ASP A 200 -8.66 -3.58 18.26
N TYR A 201 -7.34 -3.60 18.45
CA TYR A 201 -6.41 -4.11 17.45
C TYR A 201 -5.13 -4.64 18.10
N LYS A 202 -4.47 -5.60 17.46
CA LYS A 202 -3.16 -6.07 17.89
C LYS A 202 -2.33 -6.50 16.69
N VAL A 203 -1.13 -5.95 16.58
CA VAL A 203 -0.15 -6.38 15.57
C VAL A 203 0.79 -7.37 16.23
N THR A 204 1.04 -8.49 15.56
CA THR A 204 2.12 -9.40 15.91
C THR A 204 3.00 -9.64 14.70
N GLN A 205 4.27 -9.92 14.95
CA GLN A 205 5.20 -10.30 13.90
C GLN A 205 6.09 -11.42 14.41
N ASP A 206 6.04 -12.54 13.69
CA ASP A 206 6.82 -13.73 13.93
C ASP A 206 7.61 -14.09 12.67
N GLY A 207 8.93 -13.91 12.73
CA GLY A 207 9.84 -14.08 11.60
C GLY A 207 9.36 -13.35 10.33
N ASN A 208 8.95 -14.16 9.34
CA ASN A 208 8.50 -13.74 8.01
C ASN A 208 6.99 -13.46 7.91
N THR A 209 6.24 -13.62 9.00
CA THR A 209 4.79 -13.44 9.02
C THR A 209 4.42 -12.27 9.93
N SER A 210 3.60 -11.37 9.42
CA SER A 210 2.94 -10.35 10.24
C SER A 210 1.44 -10.64 10.27
N THR A 211 0.85 -10.50 11.45
CA THR A 211 -0.60 -10.59 11.64
C THR A 211 -1.15 -9.35 12.31
N LEU A 212 -2.34 -8.95 11.88
CA LEU A 212 -3.11 -7.86 12.46
C LEU A 212 -4.47 -8.42 12.87
N TRP A 213 -4.69 -8.50 14.18
CA TRP A 213 -5.98 -8.80 14.77
C TRP A 213 -6.81 -7.52 14.91
N ILE A 214 -8.07 -7.56 14.48
CA ILE A 214 -9.01 -6.45 14.54
C ILE A 214 -10.24 -6.94 15.27
N ARG A 215 -10.58 -6.33 16.40
CA ARG A 215 -11.72 -6.71 17.23
C ARG A 215 -13.06 -6.38 16.57
N LYS A 216 -13.14 -5.21 15.94
CA LYS A 216 -14.37 -4.65 15.39
C LYS A 216 -14.13 -4.09 13.99
N VAL A 217 -14.52 -4.84 12.96
CA VAL A 217 -14.41 -4.41 11.57
C VAL A 217 -15.45 -3.32 11.27
N THR A 218 -14.98 -2.21 10.69
CA THR A 218 -15.80 -1.05 10.28
C THR A 218 -15.79 -0.90 8.75
N LYS A 219 -16.84 -0.28 8.19
CA LYS A 219 -16.91 0.02 6.75
C LYS A 219 -15.84 1.00 6.27
N GLU A 220 -15.36 1.87 7.16
CA GLU A 220 -14.28 2.82 6.87
C GLU A 220 -12.95 2.12 6.56
N CYS A 221 -12.77 0.92 7.12
CA CYS A 221 -11.59 0.08 6.92
C CYS A 221 -11.87 -1.16 6.05
N SER A 222 -12.49 -0.96 4.88
CA SER A 222 -12.59 -2.03 3.88
C SER A 222 -11.26 -2.32 3.18
N ILE A 223 -10.44 -1.29 2.94
CA ILE A 223 -9.16 -1.43 2.24
C ILE A 223 -8.01 -1.44 3.24
N TRP A 224 -7.28 -2.54 3.26
CA TRP A 224 -6.05 -2.68 4.05
C TRP A 224 -4.82 -2.75 3.15
N LYS A 225 -3.78 -2.04 3.58
CA LYS A 225 -2.47 -2.03 2.94
C LYS A 225 -1.42 -2.48 3.94
N PHE A 226 -0.49 -3.29 3.48
CA PHE A 226 0.68 -3.71 4.24
C PHE A 226 1.94 -3.21 3.54
N LYS A 227 2.96 -2.81 4.30
CA LYS A 227 4.29 -2.50 3.79
C LYS A 227 5.36 -2.86 4.82
N ASP A 228 6.50 -3.37 4.36
CA ASP A 228 7.70 -3.58 5.19
C ASP A 228 8.88 -2.68 4.77
N ASP A 229 9.99 -2.77 5.49
CA ASP A 229 11.23 -2.02 5.21
C ASP A 229 11.92 -2.44 3.90
N ASN A 230 11.63 -3.65 3.41
CA ASN A 230 12.11 -4.15 2.13
C ASN A 230 11.24 -3.70 0.94
N LEU A 231 10.27 -2.80 1.17
CA LEU A 231 9.30 -2.31 0.18
C LEU A 231 8.37 -3.40 -0.35
N ASN A 232 8.29 -4.57 0.30
CA ASN A 232 7.23 -5.53 0.01
C ASN A 232 5.90 -4.91 0.40
N PHE A 233 4.88 -5.07 -0.44
CA PHE A 233 3.59 -4.47 -0.19
C PHE A 233 2.44 -5.44 -0.40
N GLY A 234 1.40 -5.31 0.42
CA GLY A 234 0.15 -6.06 0.29
C GLY A 234 -1.02 -5.10 0.18
N LYS A 235 -2.06 -5.50 -0.54
CA LYS A 235 -3.36 -4.81 -0.53
C LYS A 235 -4.47 -5.86 -0.54
N ILE A 236 -5.43 -5.71 0.34
CA ILE A 236 -6.68 -6.47 0.36
C ILE A 236 -7.86 -5.51 0.44
N ASP A 237 -8.91 -5.84 -0.29
CA ASP A 237 -10.22 -5.21 -0.19
C ASP A 237 -11.13 -6.22 0.51
N LEU A 238 -11.70 -5.82 1.64
CA LEU A 238 -12.58 -6.67 2.43
C LEU A 238 -14.01 -6.54 1.92
N GLU A 239 -14.61 -7.67 1.54
CA GLU A 239 -16.04 -7.76 1.31
C GLU A 239 -16.78 -7.81 2.64
N ILE A 240 -17.04 -6.63 3.22
CA ILE A 240 -17.72 -6.52 4.51
C ILE A 240 -19.19 -6.83 4.33
N LYS A 241 -19.62 -8.00 4.83
CA LYS A 241 -21.03 -8.40 4.83
C LYS A 241 -21.74 -7.79 6.04
N ASN A 242 -22.83 -7.07 5.78
CA ASN A 242 -23.76 -6.62 6.80
C ASN A 242 -24.87 -7.67 6.98
N LEU A 243 -24.52 -8.83 7.54
CA LEU A 243 -25.51 -9.85 7.87
C LEU A 243 -26.35 -9.36 9.05
N SER A 244 -27.67 -9.42 8.93
CA SER A 244 -28.56 -9.15 10.06
C SER A 244 -28.31 -10.18 11.18
N ARG A 245 -28.62 -9.84 12.43
CA ARG A 245 -28.44 -10.76 13.60
C ARG A 245 -29.10 -12.13 13.37
N ALA A 246 -30.19 -12.18 12.58
CA ALA A 246 -30.91 -13.38 12.18
C ALA A 246 -30.24 -14.21 11.06
N GLN A 247 -29.35 -13.61 10.25
CA GLN A 247 -28.55 -14.34 9.25
C GLN A 247 -27.21 -14.80 9.80
N LYS A 248 -26.74 -14.20 10.91
CA LYS A 248 -25.51 -14.58 11.62
C LYS A 248 -25.71 -15.84 12.50
N TYR A 249 -26.93 -16.05 12.99
CA TYR A 249 -27.31 -17.16 13.85
C TYR A 249 -28.65 -17.73 13.39
N LYS A 250 -28.69 -19.01 12.99
CA LYS A 250 -29.97 -19.70 12.83
C LYS A 250 -30.39 -20.20 14.21
N ILE A 251 -31.26 -19.44 14.86
CA ILE A 251 -31.82 -19.79 16.18
C ILE A 251 -33.12 -20.55 15.96
N THR A 252 -33.22 -21.73 16.56
CA THR A 252 -34.45 -22.53 16.55
C THR A 252 -34.79 -22.98 17.96
N GLN A 253 -36.10 -23.11 18.21
CA GLN A 253 -36.68 -23.63 19.45
C GLN A 253 -37.50 -24.87 19.09
N SER A 254 -37.47 -25.91 19.92
CA SER A 254 -38.18 -27.17 19.65
C SER A 254 -39.71 -27.04 19.70
N GLY A 255 -40.25 -26.02 20.36
CA GLY A 255 -41.68 -25.82 20.53
C GLY A 255 -42.02 -24.54 21.32
N PRO A 256 -43.31 -24.30 21.63
CA PRO A 256 -43.71 -23.21 22.50
C PRO A 256 -43.13 -23.41 23.91
N ALA A 257 -42.56 -22.36 24.49
CA ALA A 257 -42.10 -22.41 25.87
C ALA A 257 -43.31 -22.49 26.81
N GLU A 258 -43.45 -23.59 27.55
CA GLU A 258 -44.46 -23.75 28.61
C GLU A 258 -43.80 -23.67 29.97
N LEU A 259 -44.46 -23.01 30.93
CA LEU A 259 -43.98 -23.00 32.32
C LEU A 259 -43.93 -24.44 32.85
N ASN A 260 -42.81 -24.83 33.46
CA ASN A 260 -42.55 -26.19 33.91
C ASN A 260 -42.49 -27.26 32.80
N GLY A 261 -42.44 -26.84 31.54
CA GLY A 261 -42.20 -27.70 30.39
C GLY A 261 -40.72 -27.87 30.08
N ASN A 262 -40.42 -28.85 29.21
CA ASN A 262 -39.10 -28.98 28.63
C ASN A 262 -38.97 -28.10 27.37
N LEU A 263 -37.75 -27.66 27.07
CA LEU A 263 -37.46 -26.84 25.91
C LEU A 263 -36.05 -27.10 25.42
N THR A 264 -35.89 -27.20 24.10
CA THR A 264 -34.57 -27.23 23.47
C THR A 264 -34.35 -25.96 22.67
N LEU A 265 -33.28 -25.25 22.98
CA LEU A 265 -32.76 -24.14 22.20
C LEU A 265 -31.59 -24.62 21.37
N SER A 266 -31.55 -24.22 20.09
CA SER A 266 -30.43 -24.55 19.23
C SER A 266 -30.03 -23.37 18.36
N ILE A 267 -28.73 -23.29 18.12
CA ILE A 267 -28.13 -22.21 17.34
C ILE A 267 -27.07 -22.80 16.43
N THR A 268 -27.17 -22.45 15.15
CA THR A 268 -26.23 -22.88 14.13
C THR A 268 -25.40 -21.70 13.64
N ILE A 269 -24.08 -21.88 13.63
CA ILE A 269 -23.07 -20.91 13.18
C ILE A 269 -22.14 -21.63 12.20
N PRO A 270 -21.96 -21.14 10.97
CA PRO A 270 -21.03 -21.73 10.02
C PRO A 270 -19.59 -21.75 10.54
N ASP A 271 -18.88 -22.87 10.38
CA ASP A 271 -17.48 -23.07 10.76
C ASP A 271 -17.19 -22.79 12.25
N MET A 272 -18.04 -23.31 13.12
CA MET A 272 -17.93 -23.06 14.56
C MET A 272 -16.71 -23.76 15.19
N LYS A 273 -15.77 -22.97 15.75
CA LYS A 273 -14.47 -23.49 16.24
C LYS A 273 -14.39 -23.96 17.71
N ARG A 274 -15.51 -23.99 18.47
CA ARG A 274 -15.66 -24.27 19.94
C ARG A 274 -15.13 -23.18 20.91
N PRO A 275 -15.58 -23.13 22.18
CA PRO A 275 -16.85 -23.57 22.76
C PRO A 275 -17.80 -22.41 23.09
N VAL A 276 -19.07 -22.76 23.26
CA VAL A 276 -20.19 -21.85 23.46
C VAL A 276 -20.49 -21.66 24.94
N VAL A 277 -20.94 -20.46 25.28
CA VAL A 277 -21.54 -20.20 26.58
C VAL A 277 -23.00 -19.82 26.41
N TRP A 278 -23.89 -20.61 27.03
CA TRP A 278 -25.27 -20.23 27.26
C TRP A 278 -25.38 -19.57 28.63
N LYS A 279 -26.13 -18.47 28.71
CA LYS A 279 -26.33 -17.71 29.93
C LYS A 279 -27.82 -17.44 30.14
N CYS A 280 -28.25 -17.65 31.37
CA CYS A 280 -29.51 -17.13 31.88
C CYS A 280 -29.20 -16.45 33.22
N GLN A 281 -29.56 -15.18 33.36
CA GLN A 281 -29.25 -14.41 34.58
C GLN A 281 -27.75 -14.54 34.95
N ASN A 282 -27.46 -15.08 36.14
CA ASN A 282 -26.10 -15.33 36.63
C ASN A 282 -25.60 -16.76 36.36
N TYR A 283 -26.43 -17.63 35.79
CA TYR A 283 -26.08 -19.01 35.49
C TYR A 283 -25.41 -19.11 34.12
N LYS A 284 -24.34 -19.91 34.06
CA LYS A 284 -23.50 -20.13 32.89
C LYS A 284 -23.44 -21.62 32.57
N TYR A 285 -23.70 -21.99 31.32
CA TYR A 285 -23.70 -23.37 30.84
C TYR A 285 -22.79 -23.46 29.60
N GLU A 286 -21.65 -24.14 29.73
CA GLU A 286 -20.61 -24.15 28.71
C GLU A 286 -20.14 -25.55 28.30
N CYS A 287 -19.51 -25.63 27.14
CA CYS A 287 -18.91 -26.86 26.60
C CYS A 287 -17.40 -26.72 26.41
N ASP A 288 -16.63 -26.40 27.47
CA ASP A 288 -15.18 -26.18 27.34
C ASP A 288 -14.41 -27.48 27.02
N ARG A 289 -14.28 -28.40 28.00
CA ARG A 289 -13.74 -29.76 27.80
C ARG A 289 -14.82 -30.83 27.78
N THR A 290 -15.78 -30.70 28.70
CA THR A 290 -16.97 -31.53 28.83
C THR A 290 -18.18 -30.61 28.80
N CYS A 291 -19.18 -30.96 28.01
CA CYS A 291 -20.41 -30.19 27.98
C CYS A 291 -21.15 -30.25 29.32
N ALA A 292 -21.62 -29.09 29.77
CA ALA A 292 -22.45 -28.96 30.97
C ALA A 292 -23.67 -29.90 30.87
N ASN A 293 -23.78 -30.82 31.82
CA ASN A 293 -24.81 -31.84 31.87
C ASN A 293 -25.28 -31.99 33.31
N GLY A 294 -26.47 -31.51 33.60
CA GLY A 294 -27.12 -31.57 34.91
C GLY A 294 -28.44 -32.32 34.84
N THR A 295 -29.15 -32.38 35.98
CA THR A 295 -30.49 -33.01 36.08
C THR A 295 -31.55 -32.27 35.27
N ASP A 296 -31.41 -30.96 35.16
CA ASP A 296 -32.41 -30.06 34.59
C ASP A 296 -31.95 -29.35 33.32
N TYR A 297 -30.73 -29.58 32.88
CA TYR A 297 -30.18 -29.00 31.66
C TYR A 297 -29.14 -29.91 31.02
N LYS A 298 -28.99 -29.83 29.70
CA LYS A 298 -27.94 -30.52 28.97
C LYS A 298 -27.50 -29.70 27.77
N VAL A 299 -26.23 -29.35 27.70
CA VAL A 299 -25.63 -28.71 26.53
C VAL A 299 -25.03 -29.79 25.64
N THR A 300 -25.23 -29.69 24.33
CA THR A 300 -24.49 -30.49 23.36
C THR A 300 -23.96 -29.61 22.24
N HIS A 301 -22.86 -30.03 21.64
CA HIS A 301 -22.23 -29.30 20.54
C HIS A 301 -21.80 -30.27 19.46
N SER A 302 -22.21 -30.01 18.22
CA SER A 302 -21.95 -30.86 17.06
C SER A 302 -21.60 -30.00 15.86
N ARG A 303 -20.34 -30.08 15.40
CA ARG A 303 -19.77 -29.30 14.29
C ARG A 303 -20.15 -27.81 14.38
N ASP A 304 -21.19 -27.41 13.66
CA ASP A 304 -21.64 -26.03 13.50
C ASP A 304 -22.81 -25.64 14.43
N THR A 305 -23.32 -26.57 15.23
CA THR A 305 -24.52 -26.35 16.04
C THR A 305 -24.26 -26.56 17.53
N SER A 306 -24.76 -25.65 18.36
CA SER A 306 -24.86 -25.84 19.80
C SER A 306 -26.33 -25.95 20.19
N THR A 307 -26.64 -26.88 21.08
CA THR A 307 -27.99 -27.05 21.62
C THR A 307 -27.96 -27.05 23.14
N LEU A 308 -28.99 -26.46 23.74
CA LEU A 308 -29.25 -26.45 25.16
C LEU A 308 -30.65 -27.02 25.39
N TRP A 309 -30.70 -28.18 26.03
CA TRP A 309 -31.93 -28.77 26.53
C TRP A 309 -32.16 -28.33 27.98
N ILE A 310 -33.40 -27.96 28.30
CA ILE A 310 -33.84 -27.51 29.62
C ILE A 310 -35.06 -28.35 29.99
N ARG A 311 -35.09 -28.93 31.19
CA ARG A 311 -36.19 -29.77 31.67
C ARG A 311 -37.36 -28.97 32.21
N ASN A 312 -37.08 -27.87 32.90
CA ASN A 312 -38.05 -27.06 33.63
C ASN A 312 -37.86 -25.58 33.30
N VAL A 313 -38.65 -25.05 32.36
CA VAL A 313 -38.60 -23.63 31.99
C VAL A 313 -39.25 -22.76 33.06
N THR A 314 -38.47 -21.83 33.62
CA THR A 314 -38.91 -20.85 34.63
C THR A 314 -39.13 -19.46 34.01
N LYS A 315 -39.93 -18.60 34.68
CA LYS A 315 -40.10 -17.19 34.26
C LYS A 315 -38.80 -16.38 34.39
N GLU A 316 -37.98 -16.76 35.36
CA GLU A 316 -36.65 -16.20 35.62
C GLU A 316 -35.70 -16.33 34.43
N CYS A 317 -35.80 -17.45 33.69
CA CYS A 317 -35.05 -17.72 32.47
C CYS A 317 -35.90 -17.52 31.20
N SER A 318 -36.65 -16.43 31.13
CA SER A 318 -37.38 -16.03 29.91
C SER A 318 -36.47 -15.45 28.83
N THR A 319 -35.32 -14.89 29.19
CA THR A 319 -34.31 -14.41 28.24
C THR A 319 -33.03 -15.21 28.37
N TRP A 320 -32.60 -15.80 27.26
CA TRP A 320 -31.36 -16.55 27.15
C TRP A 320 -30.36 -15.77 26.30
N ARG A 321 -29.12 -15.68 26.78
CA ARG A 321 -28.02 -15.11 26.02
C ARG A 321 -27.07 -16.22 25.61
N PHE A 322 -26.67 -16.17 24.36
CA PHE A 322 -25.67 -17.04 23.79
C PHE A 322 -24.44 -16.20 23.44
N ASP A 323 -23.26 -16.61 23.89
CA ASP A 323 -21.99 -15.98 23.53
C ASP A 323 -21.12 -16.99 22.74
N ASP A 324 -20.60 -16.56 21.59
CA ASP A 324 -19.64 -17.33 20.78
C ASP A 324 -18.17 -17.05 21.18
N TYR A 325 -17.25 -17.87 20.65
CA TYR A 325 -15.81 -17.73 20.88
C TYR A 325 -15.24 -16.36 20.45
N ASN A 326 -15.88 -15.70 19.48
CA ASN A 326 -15.49 -14.38 18.99
C ASN A 326 -16.15 -13.25 19.79
N LEU A 327 -16.68 -13.53 20.99
CA LEU A 327 -17.37 -12.59 21.89
C LEU A 327 -18.60 -11.92 21.28
N ASN A 328 -19.18 -12.51 20.23
CA ASN A 328 -20.48 -12.05 19.75
C ASN A 328 -21.59 -12.68 20.59
N ALA A 329 -22.66 -11.92 20.81
CA ALA A 329 -23.80 -12.37 21.58
C ALA A 329 -25.11 -12.38 20.78
N ALA A 330 -25.94 -13.38 21.02
CA ALA A 330 -27.32 -13.46 20.54
C ALA A 330 -28.28 -13.64 21.73
N ASP A 331 -29.38 -12.90 21.73
CA ASP A 331 -30.40 -13.00 22.77
C ASP A 331 -31.64 -13.72 22.23
N ILE A 332 -32.19 -14.63 23.03
CA ILE A 332 -33.36 -15.43 22.73
C ILE A 332 -34.40 -15.12 23.80
N ASN A 333 -35.50 -14.47 23.39
CA ASN A 333 -36.61 -14.18 24.28
C ASN A 333 -37.70 -15.24 24.11
N LEU A 334 -37.96 -16.01 25.16
CA LEU A 334 -38.98 -17.03 25.20
C LEU A 334 -40.36 -16.40 25.42
N LYS A 335 -41.30 -16.73 24.54
CA LYS A 335 -42.72 -16.42 24.75
C LYS A 335 -43.35 -17.55 25.57
N ILE A 336 -43.23 -17.46 26.90
CA ILE A 336 -43.74 -18.49 27.82
C ILE A 336 -45.28 -18.41 27.86
N LYS A 337 -45.94 -19.49 27.44
CA LYS A 337 -47.40 -19.64 27.64
C LYS A 337 -47.66 -20.08 29.09
N SER A 338 -48.52 -19.35 29.79
CA SER A 338 -49.10 -19.82 31.05
C SER A 338 -50.04 -20.97 30.74
N ARG A 339 -49.93 -22.10 31.44
CA ARG A 339 -51.08 -23.01 31.56
C ARG A 339 -52.18 -22.24 32.29
N LYS A 340 -53.38 -22.24 31.72
CA LYS A 340 -54.59 -21.83 32.42
C LYS A 340 -55.02 -22.94 33.35
#